data_AF-A0A9W7IER4-F1
#
_entry.id   AF-A0A9W7IER4-F1
#
_cell.length_a   1.000
_cell.length_b   1.000
_cell.length_c   1.000
_cell.angle_alpha   90.00
_cell.angle_beta   90.00
_cell.angle_gamma   90.00
#
_symmetry.space_group_name_H-M   'P 1'
#
loop_
_entity.id
_entity.type
_entity.pdbx_description
1 polymer ?
#
loop_
_entity_poly.entity_id
_entity_poly.type
_entity_poly.pdbx_seq_one_letter_code
_entity_poly.pdbx_strand_id
1 'polypeptide(L)'
;MAEPYLEAVEYLDVLTKTGQKTGVSKPRGDVHRDGDYHRAVHVWIFAESTQELLLQKRADCKDSWPGLWDISSAGHISAGDSSLITAQ
;
A
#
# COMPACT_ATOMS: atom_id res chain seq x y z
N MET A 1 -14.39 -3.34 -27.84
CA MET A 1 -12.97 -3.15 -27.50
C MET A 1 -12.96 -2.34 -26.22
N ALA A 2 -12.39 -2.87 -25.13
CA ALA A 2 -12.33 -2.12 -23.87
C ALA A 2 -11.33 -0.97 -24.05
N GLU A 3 -11.74 0.24 -23.65
CA GLU A 3 -10.83 1.39 -23.55
C GLU A 3 -9.65 1.01 -22.64
N PRO A 4 -8.40 1.37 -22.99
CA PRO A 4 -7.27 1.13 -22.12
C PRO A 4 -7.47 1.93 -20.83
N TYR A 5 -7.60 1.22 -19.71
CA TYR A 5 -7.64 1.83 -18.39
C TYR A 5 -6.33 2.60 -18.20
N LEU A 6 -6.39 3.93 -18.22
CA LEU A 6 -5.26 4.76 -17.78
C LEU A 6 -5.15 4.55 -16.27
N GLU A 7 -4.27 3.65 -15.83
CA GLU A 7 -3.92 3.55 -14.42
C GLU A 7 -3.39 4.92 -13.99
N ALA A 8 -4.15 5.59 -13.11
CA ALA A 8 -3.67 6.79 -12.46
C ALA A 8 -2.41 6.42 -11.67
N VAL A 9 -1.30 7.10 -11.97
CA VAL A 9 -0.03 6.87 -11.28
C VAL A 9 -0.19 7.26 -9.80
N GLU A 10 -0.02 6.29 -8.91
CA GLU A 10 -0.04 6.51 -7.46
C GLU A 10 1.20 7.32 -7.04
N TYR A 11 1.00 8.40 -6.29
CA TYR A 11 2.06 9.21 -5.70
C TYR A 11 2.13 8.99 -4.19
N LEU A 12 3.33 8.93 -3.64
CA LEU A 12 3.58 8.73 -2.21
C LEU A 12 4.43 9.87 -1.65
N ASP A 13 4.14 10.28 -0.41
CA ASP A 13 4.98 11.25 0.31
C ASP A 13 6.31 10.60 0.72
N VAL A 14 7.43 11.24 0.36
CA VAL A 14 8.77 10.83 0.79
C VAL A 14 9.02 11.34 2.20
N LEU A 15 9.50 10.44 3.05
CA LEU A 15 9.73 10.66 4.46
C LEU A 15 11.22 10.59 4.79
N THR A 16 11.57 11.17 5.92
CA THR A 16 12.83 10.87 6.58
C THR A 16 12.76 9.46 7.20
N LYS A 17 13.91 8.89 7.55
CA LYS A 17 13.98 7.60 8.27
C LYS A 17 13.21 7.56 9.60
N THR A 18 12.96 8.72 10.20
CA THR A 18 12.19 8.89 11.44
C THR A 18 10.71 9.23 11.18
N GLY A 19 10.28 9.18 9.91
CA GLY A 19 8.88 9.28 9.50
C GLY A 19 8.34 10.71 9.35
N GLN A 20 9.18 11.75 9.38
CA GLN A 20 8.73 13.13 9.09
C GLN A 20 8.63 13.36 7.59
N LYS A 21 7.66 14.18 7.16
CA LYS A 21 7.52 14.57 5.75
C LYS A 21 8.72 15.39 5.28
N THR A 22 9.23 15.11 4.09
CA THR A 22 10.29 15.90 3.45
C THR A 22 9.75 17.07 2.63
N GLY A 23 8.45 17.07 2.33
CA GLY A 23 7.81 18.00 1.39
C GLY A 23 7.89 17.56 -0.07
N VAL A 24 8.50 16.40 -0.35
CA VAL A 24 8.58 15.79 -1.68
C VAL A 24 7.60 14.62 -1.76
N SER A 25 6.93 14.50 -2.91
CA SER A 25 6.14 13.32 -3.27
C SER A 25 6.62 12.79 -4.62
N LYS A 26 6.65 11.48 -4.79
CA LYS A 26 7.14 10.81 -6.00
C LYS A 26 6.15 9.72 -6.45
N PRO A 27 6.14 9.34 -7.74
CA PRO A 27 5.46 8.13 -8.19
C PRO A 27 5.91 6.92 -7.37
N ARG A 28 5.00 6.00 -7.05
CA ARG A 28 5.31 4.79 -6.28
C ARG A 28 6.52 4.02 -6.82
N GLY A 29 6.60 3.86 -8.14
CA GLY A 29 7.72 3.17 -8.79
C GLY A 29 9.07 3.82 -8.52
N ASP A 30 9.12 5.16 -8.47
CA ASP A 30 10.34 5.91 -8.17
C ASP A 30 10.72 5.78 -6.70
N VAL A 31 9.75 5.85 -5.79
CA VAL A 31 9.97 5.65 -4.34
C VAL A 31 10.58 4.27 -4.08
N HIS A 32 10.03 3.22 -4.68
CA HIS A 32 10.54 1.86 -4.50
C HIS A 32 11.90 1.63 -5.16
N ARG A 33 12.14 2.21 -6.34
CA ARG A 33 13.45 2.15 -7.02
C ARG A 33 14.54 2.84 -6.19
N ASP A 34 14.25 4.03 -5.66
CA ASP A 34 15.23 4.87 -4.96
C ASP A 34 15.43 4.43 -3.49
N GLY A 35 14.56 3.57 -2.96
CA GLY A 35 14.60 3.12 -1.56
C GLY A 35 14.13 4.18 -0.58
N ASP A 36 13.28 5.10 -1.03
CA ASP A 36 12.78 6.20 -0.22
C ASP A 36 11.81 5.70 0.86
N TYR A 37 11.93 6.26 2.07
CA TYR A 37 10.97 5.99 3.14
C TYR A 37 9.62 6.59 2.77
N HIS A 38 8.56 5.79 2.91
CA HIS A 38 7.17 6.17 2.71
C HIS A 38 6.30 5.41 3.72
N ARG A 39 5.04 5.80 3.88
CA ARG A 39 4.11 5.12 4.80
C ARG A 39 3.27 4.08 4.06
N ALA A 40 2.95 3.02 4.80
CA ALA A 40 1.97 2.02 4.44
C ALA A 40 0.96 1.85 5.59
N VAL A 41 -0.20 1.29 5.26
CA VAL A 41 -1.23 0.88 6.22
C VAL A 41 -1.36 -0.62 6.16
N HIS A 42 -1.46 -1.23 7.34
CA HIS A 42 -1.71 -2.65 7.54
C HIS A 42 -3.02 -2.81 8.29
N VAL A 43 -3.98 -3.55 7.72
CA VAL A 43 -5.27 -3.85 8.32
C VAL A 43 -5.32 -5.33 8.69
N TRP A 44 -5.73 -5.61 9.92
CA TRP A 44 -5.89 -6.96 10.47
C TRP A 44 -7.36 -7.18 10.82
N ILE A 45 -8.00 -8.12 10.13
CA ILE A 45 -9.41 -8.45 10.33
C ILE A 45 -9.47 -9.74 11.14
N PHE A 46 -9.90 -9.60 12.39
CA PHE A 46 -10.06 -10.71 13.33
C PHE A 46 -11.56 -10.96 13.56
N ALA A 47 -11.99 -12.20 13.34
CA ALA A 47 -13.36 -12.62 13.56
C ALA A 47 -13.53 -13.13 14.99
N GLU A 48 -14.11 -12.32 15.88
CA GLU A 48 -14.26 -12.68 17.29
C GLU A 48 -15.10 -13.96 17.50
N SER A 49 -16.10 -14.20 16.65
CA SER A 49 -16.98 -15.37 16.77
C SER A 49 -16.27 -16.70 16.55
N THR A 50 -15.26 -16.74 15.67
CA THR A 50 -14.50 -17.95 15.35
C THR A 50 -13.08 -17.94 15.93
N GLN A 51 -12.62 -16.80 16.46
CA GLN A 51 -11.25 -16.56 16.91
C GLN A 51 -10.22 -16.73 15.77
N GLU A 52 -10.62 -16.43 14.53
CA GLU A 52 -9.78 -16.57 13.35
C GLU A 52 -9.30 -15.22 12.83
N LEU A 53 -8.10 -15.21 12.27
CA LEU A 53 -7.54 -14.06 11.58
C LEU A 53 -7.63 -14.27 10.06
N LEU A 54 -8.21 -13.31 9.35
CA LEU A 54 -8.23 -13.33 7.89
C LEU A 54 -6.84 -13.03 7.34
N LEU A 55 -6.34 -13.89 6.45
CA LEU A 55 -5.15 -13.64 5.64
C LEU A 55 -5.56 -13.53 4.18
N GLN A 56 -4.83 -12.75 3.39
CA GLN A 56 -5.04 -12.68 1.94
C GLN A 56 -3.98 -13.52 1.23
N LYS A 57 -4.38 -14.21 0.15
CA LYS A 57 -3.43 -14.74 -0.84
C LYS A 57 -3.33 -13.75 -1.98
N ARG A 58 -2.14 -13.23 -2.22
CA ARG A 58 -1.91 -12.21 -3.25
C ARG A 58 -2.13 -12.81 -4.63
N ALA A 59 -2.78 -12.05 -5.51
CA ALA A 59 -2.98 -12.45 -6.90
C ALA A 59 -1.63 -12.59 -7.64
N ASP A 60 -1.57 -13.50 -8.62
CA ASP A 60 -0.34 -13.77 -9.37
C ASP A 60 0.09 -12.58 -10.25
N CYS A 61 -0.83 -11.66 -10.55
CA CYS A 61 -0.55 -10.44 -11.30
C CYS A 61 0.02 -9.29 -10.45
N LYS A 62 0.22 -9.49 -9.13
CA LYS A 62 0.81 -8.45 -8.28
C LYS A 62 2.28 -8.26 -8.64
N ASP A 63 2.66 -7.00 -8.77
CA ASP A 63 4.02 -6.54 -9.05
C ASP A 63 5.03 -6.89 -7.96
N SER A 64 4.57 -6.98 -6.70
CA SER A 64 5.37 -7.42 -5.55
C SER A 64 4.77 -8.67 -4.93
N TRP A 65 5.61 -9.68 -4.69
CA TRP A 65 5.28 -10.92 -3.97
C TRP A 65 4.01 -11.64 -4.46
N PRO A 66 3.89 -11.94 -5.77
CA PRO A 66 2.72 -12.64 -6.32
C PRO A 66 2.56 -14.05 -5.72
N GLY A 67 1.31 -14.47 -5.50
CA GLY A 67 0.97 -15.83 -5.02
C GLY A 67 1.25 -16.12 -3.54
N LEU A 68 1.88 -15.20 -2.81
CA LEU A 68 2.20 -15.37 -1.39
C LEU A 68 1.04 -14.99 -0.46
N TRP A 69 1.05 -15.54 0.75
CA TRP A 69 0.16 -15.13 1.84
C TRP A 69 0.65 -13.83 2.48
N ASP A 70 -0.29 -12.94 2.79
CA ASP A 70 -0.06 -11.62 3.37
C ASP A 70 -1.12 -11.36 4.45
N ILE A 71 -0.96 -10.27 5.21
CA ILE A 71 -1.94 -9.83 6.20
C ILE A 71 -3.31 -9.52 5.56
N SER A 72 -4.38 -9.31 6.33
CA SER A 72 -5.74 -9.19 5.79
C SER A 72 -5.87 -8.17 4.65
N SER A 73 -5.28 -6.98 4.81
CA SER A 73 -5.09 -6.00 3.74
C SER A 73 -3.89 -5.10 4.03
N ALA A 74 -3.17 -4.67 2.99
CA ALA A 74 -2.05 -3.76 3.09
C ALA A 74 -1.96 -2.85 1.86
N GLY A 75 -1.49 -1.62 2.03
CA GLY A 75 -1.32 -0.67 0.93
C GLY A 75 -0.48 0.54 1.32
N HIS A 76 -0.09 1.34 0.33
CA HIS A 76 0.62 2.60 0.60
C HIS A 76 -0.37 3.69 0.99
N ILE A 77 0.11 4.70 1.71
CA ILE A 77 -0.66 5.94 1.93
C ILE A 77 -0.33 6.88 0.77
N SER A 78 -1.35 7.23 -0.03
CA SER A 78 -1.24 8.24 -1.08
C SER A 78 -0.71 9.56 -0.54
N ALA A 79 -0.01 10.32 -1.38
CA ALA A 79 0.51 11.63 -1.03
C ALA A 79 -0.60 12.54 -0.47
N GLY A 80 -0.36 13.11 0.71
CA GLY A 80 -1.34 13.96 1.41
C GLY A 80 -2.41 13.23 2.23
N ASP A 81 -2.63 11.93 2.02
CA ASP A 81 -3.66 11.18 2.73
C ASP A 81 -3.28 10.85 4.19
N SER A 82 -4.30 10.45 4.95
CA SER A 82 -4.15 9.93 6.31
C SER A 82 -4.30 8.42 6.34
N SER A 83 -3.68 7.76 7.31
CA SER A 83 -3.79 6.30 7.48
C SER A 83 -5.22 5.83 7.67
N LEU A 84 -6.09 6.66 8.27
CA LEU A 84 -7.49 6.32 8.49
C LEU A 84 -8.28 6.28 7.17
N ILE A 85 -8.08 7.28 6.30
CA ILE A 85 -8.75 7.32 4.98
C ILE A 85 -8.25 6.18 4.10
N THR A 86 -6.94 5.92 4.09
CA THR A 86 -6.34 4.82 3.33
C THR A 86 -6.80 3.43 3.80
N ALA A 87 -7.20 3.27 5.07
CA ALA A 87 -7.63 1.98 5.62
C ALA A 87 -9.09 1.60 5.31
N GLN A 88 -9.92 2.57 4.89
CA GLN A 88 -11.37 2.38 4.65
C GLN A 88 -11.63 1.68 3.31
#